data_AF-A0A7L1P1Q6-F1
#
_entry.id   AF-A0A7L1P1Q6-F1
#
_cell.length_a   1.000
_cell.length_b   1.000
_cell.length_c   1.000
_cell.angle_alpha   90.00
_cell.angle_beta   90.00
_cell.angle_gamma   90.00
#
_symmetry.space_group_name_H-M   'P 1'
#
loop_
_entity.id
_entity.type
_entity.pdbx_description
1 polymer ?
#
loop_
_entity_poly.entity_id
_entity_poly.type
_entity_poly.pdbx_seq_one_letter_code
_entity_poly.pdbx_strand_id
1 'polypeptide(L)'
;GPAHGASLSPRVSLGRWEGGEEQGGAGQGCKSRGLWGIAQCWRGVVQQQVQRFLEAAGQALDLVERYCRLYRRLRGATEELFGQQAAFVLALGQGFAGALLQLSFPAALHVSEQFARYLDGQIQELHGTLGSAGPAQRLQQILEPFVVISGLELAHPFEHFYRHYLGDRLLARGPSWLEGAVVEQMGLCFPSRFPQEMLSNLAESEELQKQFHLFQLQEQDRRLLEQD
;
A
#
# COMPACT_ATOMS: atom_id res chain seq x y z
N GLY A 1 2.91 14.30 59.28
CA GLY A 1 2.38 13.19 60.08
C GLY A 1 1.19 12.60 59.34
N PRO A 2 1.18 11.28 59.05
CA PRO A 2 0.10 10.61 58.35
C PRO A 2 -1.00 10.21 59.34
N ALA A 3 -2.26 10.22 58.91
CA ALA A 3 -3.36 9.60 59.65
C ALA A 3 -4.22 8.79 58.67
N HIS A 4 -4.11 7.48 58.81
CA HIS A 4 -4.95 6.45 58.24
C HIS A 4 -6.40 6.59 58.73
N GLY A 5 -7.37 6.40 57.83
CA GLY A 5 -8.74 5.99 58.15
C GLY A 5 -9.09 4.84 57.20
N ALA A 6 -8.93 3.60 57.64
CA ALA A 6 -9.91 2.79 58.38
C ALA A 6 -10.95 2.16 57.43
N SER A 7 -10.81 0.83 57.30
CA SER A 7 -11.68 -0.08 56.56
C SER A 7 -13.05 -0.20 57.22
N LEU A 8 -14.11 -0.28 56.42
CA LEU A 8 -15.38 -0.87 56.85
C LEU A 8 -16.01 -1.64 55.68
N SER A 9 -15.91 -2.97 55.76
CA SER A 9 -16.77 -3.89 55.01
C SER A 9 -18.16 -3.93 55.63
N PRO A 10 -19.23 -4.13 54.83
CA PRO A 10 -20.42 -4.80 55.31
C PRO A 10 -20.49 -6.21 54.74
N ARG A 11 -20.60 -7.18 55.65
CA ARG A 11 -20.84 -8.60 55.40
C ARG A 11 -22.32 -8.88 55.66
N VAL A 12 -23.12 -9.10 54.62
CA VAL A 12 -24.53 -9.58 54.63
C VAL A 12 -24.78 -10.10 53.21
N SER A 13 -25.41 -11.22 52.89
CA SER A 13 -25.83 -12.42 53.61
C SER A 13 -26.05 -13.51 52.55
N LEU A 14 -25.92 -14.74 53.00
CA LEU A 14 -26.09 -16.00 52.28
C LEU A 14 -27.50 -16.09 51.62
N GLY A 15 -27.54 -15.98 50.30
CA GLY A 15 -28.69 -16.33 49.47
C GLY A 15 -28.33 -17.54 48.61
N ARG A 16 -28.75 -18.73 49.06
CA ARG A 16 -28.74 -19.98 48.30
C ARG A 16 -29.59 -19.79 47.03
N TRP A 17 -28.97 -19.89 45.86
CA TRP A 17 -29.64 -20.12 44.58
C TRP A 17 -29.06 -21.41 44.00
N GLU A 18 -29.88 -22.45 44.03
CA GLU A 18 -29.65 -23.70 43.33
C GLU A 18 -29.93 -23.51 41.84
N GLY A 19 -29.12 -24.16 41.00
CA GLY A 19 -29.53 -24.77 39.74
C GLY A 19 -30.00 -23.84 38.62
N GLY A 20 -29.11 -23.60 37.67
CA GLY A 20 -29.45 -22.98 36.39
C GLY A 20 -28.27 -23.03 35.43
N GLU A 21 -27.85 -24.25 35.05
CA GLU A 21 -27.08 -24.43 33.81
C GLU A 21 -27.97 -24.03 32.63
N GLU A 22 -27.59 -22.99 31.90
CA GLU A 22 -27.87 -22.97 30.46
C GLU A 22 -26.68 -22.38 29.71
N GLN A 23 -26.00 -23.31 29.04
CA GLN A 23 -24.88 -23.10 28.14
C GLN A 23 -25.35 -22.26 26.95
N GLY A 24 -24.78 -21.06 26.80
CA GLY A 24 -25.08 -20.17 25.67
C GLY A 24 -23.84 -19.43 25.16
N GLY A 25 -22.67 -20.08 25.14
CA GLY A 25 -21.40 -19.42 24.74
C GLY A 25 -20.46 -20.25 23.86
N ALA A 26 -20.78 -21.51 23.54
CA ALA A 26 -19.88 -22.40 22.80
C ALA A 26 -19.97 -22.26 21.26
N GLY A 27 -21.04 -21.64 20.74
CA GLY A 27 -21.31 -21.58 19.29
C GLY A 27 -20.48 -20.55 18.51
N GLN A 28 -19.86 -19.58 19.18
CA GLN A 28 -19.17 -18.47 18.51
C GLN A 28 -17.66 -18.72 18.34
N GLY A 29 -17.03 -19.46 19.27
CA GLY A 29 -15.62 -19.85 19.19
C GLY A 29 -15.32 -20.95 18.16
N CYS A 30 -16.28 -21.84 17.87
CA CYS A 30 -16.12 -22.87 16.83
C CYS A 30 -16.31 -22.31 15.41
N LYS A 31 -17.22 -21.34 15.23
CA LYS A 31 -17.45 -20.68 13.93
C LYS A 31 -16.25 -19.83 13.49
N SER A 32 -15.63 -19.11 14.41
CA SER A 32 -14.42 -18.31 14.13
C SER A 32 -13.22 -19.19 13.77
N ARG A 33 -13.06 -20.34 14.43
CA ARG A 33 -12.00 -21.32 14.13
C ARG A 33 -12.19 -21.97 12.74
N GLY A 34 -13.44 -22.24 12.34
CA GLY A 34 -13.76 -22.73 10.99
C GLY A 34 -13.49 -21.69 9.90
N LEU A 35 -13.91 -20.44 10.10
CA LEU A 35 -13.76 -19.37 9.11
C LEU A 35 -12.28 -18.99 8.89
N TRP A 36 -11.48 -19.01 9.95
CA TRP A 36 -10.02 -18.85 9.86
C TRP A 36 -9.36 -19.97 9.06
N GLY A 37 -9.79 -21.22 9.27
CA GLY A 37 -9.33 -22.36 8.48
C GLY A 37 -9.65 -22.23 6.99
N ILE A 38 -10.85 -21.77 6.64
CA ILE A 38 -11.26 -21.55 5.25
C ILE A 38 -10.44 -20.40 4.63
N ALA A 39 -10.22 -19.30 5.36
CA ALA A 39 -9.38 -18.20 4.89
C ALA A 39 -7.92 -18.65 4.65
N GLN A 40 -7.38 -19.51 5.52
CA GLN A 40 -6.05 -20.10 5.32
C GLN A 40 -6.00 -21.02 4.09
N CYS A 41 -7.03 -21.84 3.87
CA CYS A 41 -7.15 -22.65 2.65
C CYS A 41 -7.22 -21.76 1.40
N TRP A 42 -8.01 -20.69 1.44
CA TRP A 42 -8.10 -19.72 0.34
C TRP A 42 -6.75 -19.09 0.02
N ARG A 43 -6.01 -18.63 1.04
CA ARG A 43 -4.63 -18.15 0.87
C ARG A 43 -3.76 -19.16 0.14
N GLY A 44 -3.83 -20.44 0.51
CA GLY A 44 -3.06 -21.52 -0.13
C GLY A 44 -3.43 -21.72 -1.61
N VAL A 45 -4.72 -21.69 -1.93
CA VAL A 45 -5.21 -21.78 -3.33
C VAL A 45 -4.70 -20.60 -4.16
N VAL A 46 -4.84 -19.38 -3.64
CA VAL A 46 -4.33 -18.17 -4.30
C VAL A 46 -2.82 -18.27 -4.52
N GLN A 47 -2.06 -18.64 -3.49
CA GLN A 47 -0.61 -18.79 -3.58
C GLN A 47 -0.19 -19.78 -4.66
N GLN A 48 -0.81 -20.96 -4.70
CA GLN A 48 -0.52 -21.97 -5.72
C GLN A 48 -0.86 -21.48 -7.13
N GLN A 49 -1.99 -20.78 -7.29
CA GLN A 49 -2.41 -20.24 -8.58
C GLN A 49 -1.43 -19.17 -9.10
N VAL A 50 -0.97 -18.28 -8.21
CA VAL A 50 0.01 -17.23 -8.56
C VAL A 50 1.38 -17.84 -8.83
N GLN A 51 1.80 -18.84 -8.06
CA GLN A 51 3.07 -19.53 -8.28
C GLN A 51 3.12 -20.20 -9.66
N ARG A 52 2.09 -20.97 -10.03
CA ARG A 52 2.00 -21.58 -11.38
C ARG A 52 2.03 -20.53 -12.48
N PHE A 53 1.41 -19.38 -12.25
CA PHE A 53 1.46 -18.26 -13.19
C PHE A 53 2.88 -17.70 -13.32
N LEU A 54 3.58 -17.47 -12.21
CA LEU A 54 4.95 -16.95 -12.22
C LEU A 54 5.93 -17.94 -12.87
N GLU A 55 5.74 -19.25 -12.66
CA GLU A 55 6.53 -20.29 -13.33
C GLU A 55 6.30 -20.31 -14.85
N ALA A 56 5.06 -20.11 -15.29
CA ALA A 56 4.70 -20.15 -16.72
C ALA A 56 5.00 -18.83 -17.48
N ALA A 57 4.84 -17.69 -16.82
CA ALA A 57 4.87 -16.36 -17.44
C ALA A 57 6.02 -15.47 -16.96
N GLY A 58 6.84 -15.91 -16.00
CA GLY A 58 7.83 -15.09 -15.28
C GLY A 58 8.90 -14.38 -16.11
N GLN A 59 9.02 -14.70 -17.40
CA GLN A 59 9.96 -14.08 -18.34
C GLN A 59 9.26 -13.30 -19.47
N ALA A 60 7.93 -13.23 -19.46
CA ALA A 60 7.16 -12.53 -20.49
C ALA A 60 7.22 -11.01 -20.28
N LEU A 61 7.32 -10.24 -21.38
CA LEU A 61 7.33 -8.77 -21.33
C LEU A 61 5.98 -8.19 -20.83
N ASP A 62 4.89 -8.95 -20.97
CA ASP A 62 3.55 -8.59 -20.50
C ASP A 62 3.20 -9.23 -19.14
N LEU A 63 4.21 -9.67 -18.38
CA LEU A 63 4.06 -10.32 -17.07
C LEU A 63 3.15 -9.53 -16.13
N VAL A 64 3.43 -8.23 -15.95
CA VAL A 64 2.72 -7.40 -14.95
C VAL A 64 1.28 -7.14 -15.35
N GLU A 65 1.02 -6.95 -16.65
CA GLU A 65 -0.33 -6.78 -17.16
C GLU A 65 -1.17 -8.05 -16.93
N ARG A 66 -0.58 -9.23 -17.18
CA ARG A 66 -1.21 -10.52 -16.87
C ARG A 66 -1.39 -10.73 -15.37
N TYR A 67 -0.42 -10.32 -14.57
CA TYR A 67 -0.48 -10.33 -13.10
C TYR A 67 -1.66 -9.49 -12.59
N CYS A 68 -1.81 -8.25 -13.06
CA CYS A 68 -2.93 -7.38 -12.68
C CYS A 68 -4.29 -7.94 -13.13
N ARG A 69 -4.34 -8.63 -14.28
CA ARG A 69 -5.55 -9.36 -14.72
C ARG A 69 -5.86 -10.55 -13.80
N LEU A 70 -4.85 -11.32 -13.39
CA LEU A 70 -5.01 -12.43 -12.46
C LEU A 70 -5.48 -11.93 -11.09
N TYR A 71 -4.88 -10.86 -10.57
CA TYR A 71 -5.28 -10.22 -9.31
C TYR A 71 -6.74 -9.82 -9.34
N ARG A 72 -7.19 -9.09 -10.37
CA ARG A 72 -8.60 -8.68 -10.50
C ARG A 72 -9.56 -9.86 -10.59
N ARG A 73 -9.18 -10.93 -11.30
CA ARG A 73 -10.00 -12.15 -11.39
C ARG A 73 -10.13 -12.83 -10.03
N LEU A 74 -9.04 -12.99 -9.30
CA LEU A 74 -9.06 -13.62 -7.98
C LEU A 74 -9.72 -12.73 -6.93
N ARG A 75 -9.60 -11.41 -7.03
CA ARG A 75 -10.35 -10.45 -6.22
C ARG A 75 -11.85 -10.60 -6.44
N GLY A 76 -12.30 -10.59 -7.71
CA GLY A 76 -13.71 -10.81 -8.05
C GLY A 76 -14.24 -12.15 -7.54
N ALA A 77 -13.47 -13.24 -7.73
CA ALA A 77 -13.83 -14.56 -7.20
C ALA A 77 -13.88 -14.59 -5.67
N THR A 78 -12.98 -13.86 -4.98
CA THR A 78 -13.00 -13.73 -3.51
C THR A 78 -14.29 -13.05 -3.05
N GLU A 79 -14.67 -11.96 -3.72
CA GLU A 79 -15.88 -11.20 -3.42
C GLU A 79 -17.16 -12.00 -3.73
N GLU A 80 -17.20 -12.77 -4.82
CA GLU A 80 -18.32 -13.64 -5.18
C GLU A 80 -18.51 -14.80 -4.19
N LEU A 81 -17.42 -15.45 -3.77
CA LEU A 81 -17.48 -16.62 -2.89
C LEU A 81 -17.68 -16.27 -1.42
N PHE A 82 -17.07 -15.20 -0.94
CA PHE A 82 -16.98 -14.88 0.49
C PHE A 82 -17.54 -13.50 0.86
N GLY A 83 -17.98 -12.70 -0.12
CA GLY A 83 -18.39 -11.31 0.09
C GLY A 83 -17.21 -10.39 0.43
N GLN A 84 -17.51 -9.21 0.99
CA GLN A 84 -16.49 -8.21 1.37
C GLN A 84 -15.82 -8.50 2.73
N GLN A 85 -15.64 -9.78 3.07
CA GLN A 85 -15.03 -10.16 4.34
C GLN A 85 -13.52 -9.89 4.32
N ALA A 86 -13.07 -8.99 5.20
CA ALA A 86 -11.67 -8.55 5.28
C ALA A 86 -10.67 -9.70 5.45
N ALA A 87 -11.04 -10.79 6.15
CA ALA A 87 -10.20 -11.96 6.31
C ALA A 87 -9.82 -12.62 4.97
N PHE A 88 -10.75 -12.67 4.02
CA PHE A 88 -10.53 -13.28 2.70
C PHE A 88 -9.80 -12.34 1.74
N VAL A 89 -10.02 -11.03 1.85
CA VAL A 89 -9.23 -10.02 1.14
C VAL A 89 -7.77 -10.05 1.62
N LEU A 90 -7.55 -10.18 2.92
CA LEU A 90 -6.21 -10.35 3.48
C LEU A 90 -5.58 -11.67 3.02
N ALA A 91 -6.33 -12.78 3.03
CA ALA A 91 -5.86 -14.08 2.55
C ALA A 91 -5.47 -14.04 1.06
N LEU A 92 -6.20 -13.29 0.22
CA LEU A 92 -5.85 -13.02 -1.17
C LEU A 92 -4.48 -12.32 -1.25
N GLY A 93 -4.32 -11.19 -0.55
CA GLY A 93 -3.05 -10.45 -0.53
C GLY A 93 -1.88 -11.30 -0.04
N GLN A 94 -2.08 -12.06 1.05
CA GLN A 94 -1.08 -12.98 1.59
C GLN A 94 -0.75 -14.14 0.64
N GLY A 95 -1.69 -14.59 -0.18
CA GLY A 95 -1.45 -15.60 -1.20
C GLY A 95 -0.54 -15.08 -2.31
N PHE A 96 -0.81 -13.87 -2.81
CA PHE A 96 0.06 -13.18 -3.76
C PHE A 96 1.46 -12.93 -3.20
N ALA A 97 1.55 -12.36 -2.00
CA ALA A 97 2.80 -12.14 -1.29
C ALA A 97 3.59 -13.45 -1.10
N GLY A 98 2.92 -14.52 -0.67
CA GLY A 98 3.52 -15.83 -0.47
C GLY A 98 4.12 -16.42 -1.74
N ALA A 99 3.54 -16.17 -2.91
CA ALA A 99 4.09 -16.61 -4.19
C ALA A 99 5.29 -15.76 -4.63
N LEU A 100 5.24 -14.45 -4.41
CA LEU A 100 6.37 -13.54 -4.71
C LEU A 100 7.58 -13.82 -3.84
N LEU A 101 7.39 -14.23 -2.58
CA LEU A 101 8.47 -14.61 -1.67
C LEU A 101 9.23 -15.88 -2.10
N GLN A 102 8.64 -16.72 -2.94
CA GLN A 102 9.27 -17.94 -3.45
C GLN A 102 10.17 -17.67 -4.67
N LEU A 103 10.21 -16.44 -5.19
CA LEU A 103 11.06 -16.09 -6.31
C LEU A 103 12.54 -16.19 -5.91
N SER A 104 13.37 -16.71 -6.82
CA SER A 104 14.82 -16.61 -6.67
C SER A 104 15.26 -15.16 -6.76
N PHE A 105 16.43 -14.83 -6.20
CA PHE A 105 16.93 -13.45 -6.19
C PHE A 105 16.95 -12.78 -7.58
N PRO A 106 17.47 -13.41 -8.66
CA PRO A 106 17.44 -12.80 -9.99
C PRO A 106 16.03 -12.59 -10.55
N ALA A 107 15.13 -13.54 -10.27
CA ALA A 107 13.73 -13.43 -10.68
C ALA A 107 13.03 -12.29 -9.92
N ALA A 108 13.27 -12.16 -8.62
CA ALA A 108 12.75 -11.07 -7.81
C ALA A 108 13.21 -9.71 -8.34
N LEU A 109 14.49 -9.55 -8.71
CA LEU A 109 15.01 -8.32 -9.34
C LEU A 109 14.29 -8.02 -10.65
N HIS A 110 14.20 -9.00 -11.55
CA HIS A 110 13.55 -8.82 -12.85
C HIS A 110 12.07 -8.45 -12.70
N VAL A 111 11.33 -9.17 -11.85
CA VAL A 111 9.91 -8.90 -11.57
C VAL A 111 9.74 -7.50 -10.99
N SER A 112 10.62 -7.07 -10.08
CA SER A 112 10.58 -5.71 -9.50
C SER A 112 10.71 -4.62 -10.55
N GLU A 113 11.67 -4.79 -11.47
CA GLU A 113 11.90 -3.86 -12.56
C GLU A 113 10.69 -3.77 -13.49
N GLN A 114 10.11 -4.93 -13.85
CA GLN A 114 8.91 -4.97 -14.69
C GLN A 114 7.74 -4.28 -14.00
N PHE A 115 7.56 -4.49 -12.68
CA PHE A 115 6.52 -3.84 -11.90
C PHE A 115 6.66 -2.33 -11.90
N ALA A 116 7.88 -1.83 -11.63
CA ALA A 116 8.17 -0.40 -11.63
C ALA A 116 7.95 0.22 -13.03
N ARG A 117 8.42 -0.44 -14.09
CA ARG A 117 8.25 0.00 -15.49
C ARG A 117 6.79 0.05 -15.91
N TYR A 118 6.03 -1.00 -15.60
CA TYR A 118 4.61 -1.05 -15.94
C TYR A 118 3.84 0.05 -15.21
N LEU A 119 4.13 0.24 -13.91
CA LEU A 119 3.49 1.28 -13.12
C LEU A 119 3.80 2.68 -13.68
N ASP A 120 5.06 2.94 -14.05
CA ASP A 120 5.44 4.18 -14.73
C ASP A 120 4.63 4.42 -16.01
N GLY A 121 4.51 3.41 -16.88
CA GLY A 121 3.69 3.49 -18.08
C GLY A 121 2.22 3.84 -17.78
N GLN A 122 1.62 3.18 -16.77
CA GLN A 122 0.25 3.47 -16.37
C GLN A 122 0.06 4.90 -15.83
N ILE A 123 1.03 5.42 -15.07
CA ILE A 123 1.01 6.80 -14.57
C ILE A 123 1.10 7.79 -15.74
N GLN A 124 1.97 7.53 -16.71
CA GLN A 124 2.10 8.37 -17.90
C GLN A 124 0.83 8.36 -18.77
N GLU A 125 0.12 7.24 -18.89
CA GLU A 125 -1.18 7.17 -19.56
C GLU A 125 -2.27 7.96 -18.81
N LEU A 126 -2.27 7.91 -17.47
CA LEU A 126 -3.18 8.73 -16.66
C LEU A 126 -2.96 10.23 -16.90
N HIS A 127 -1.70 10.65 -17.04
CA HIS A 127 -1.40 12.02 -17.46
C HIS A 127 -2.01 12.39 -18.82
N GLY A 128 -2.04 11.45 -19.78
CA GLY A 128 -2.65 11.68 -21.10
C GLY A 128 -4.18 11.74 -21.09
N THR A 129 -4.84 11.31 -20.01
CA THR A 129 -6.30 11.16 -19.93
C THR A 129 -6.98 12.11 -18.93
N LEU A 130 -6.28 13.19 -18.55
CA LEU A 130 -6.65 14.22 -17.55
C LEU A 130 -7.97 15.00 -17.79
N GLY A 131 -8.79 14.60 -18.77
CA GLY A 131 -10.14 15.13 -19.03
C GLY A 131 -11.31 14.22 -18.63
N SER A 132 -11.05 12.99 -18.15
CA SER A 132 -12.10 12.06 -17.74
C SER A 132 -12.43 12.15 -16.24
N ALA A 133 -13.72 12.12 -15.89
CA ALA A 133 -14.15 12.10 -14.50
C ALA A 133 -13.73 10.78 -13.81
N GLY A 134 -13.01 10.88 -12.69
CA GLY A 134 -12.58 9.74 -11.86
C GLY A 134 -11.10 9.33 -11.89
N PRO A 135 -10.10 10.24 -12.07
CA PRO A 135 -8.70 9.85 -12.11
C PRO A 135 -8.21 9.22 -10.78
N ALA A 136 -8.77 9.63 -9.64
CA ALA A 136 -8.44 9.06 -8.32
C ALA A 136 -8.90 7.60 -8.14
N GLN A 137 -10.12 7.27 -8.57
CA GLN A 137 -10.63 5.89 -8.49
C GLN A 137 -9.85 4.97 -9.45
N ARG A 138 -9.53 5.46 -10.65
CA ARG A 138 -8.71 4.73 -11.61
C ARG A 138 -7.30 4.50 -11.07
N LEU A 139 -6.72 5.50 -10.41
CA LEU A 139 -5.44 5.37 -9.73
C LEU A 139 -5.47 4.26 -8.67
N GLN A 140 -6.48 4.25 -7.79
CA GLN A 140 -6.63 3.19 -6.78
C GLN A 140 -6.68 1.79 -7.40
N GLN A 141 -7.44 1.62 -8.49
CA GLN A 141 -7.52 0.34 -9.21
C GLN A 141 -6.19 -0.10 -9.84
N ILE A 142 -5.38 0.86 -10.31
CA ILE A 142 -4.06 0.59 -10.87
C ILE A 142 -3.08 0.18 -9.76
N LEU A 143 -3.12 0.85 -8.61
CA LEU A 143 -2.15 0.62 -7.53
C LEU A 143 -2.46 -0.60 -6.67
N GLU A 144 -3.73 -1.00 -6.60
CA GLU A 144 -4.16 -2.09 -5.71
C GLU A 144 -3.38 -3.41 -5.86
N PRO A 145 -3.05 -3.91 -7.07
CA PRO A 145 -2.27 -5.13 -7.19
C PRO A 145 -0.84 -5.00 -6.62
N PHE A 146 -0.33 -3.79 -6.47
CA PHE A 146 1.06 -3.52 -6.07
C PHE A 146 1.24 -3.40 -4.57
N VAL A 147 0.19 -3.04 -3.81
CA VAL A 147 0.31 -2.91 -2.34
C VAL A 147 0.71 -4.21 -1.64
N VAL A 148 0.52 -5.37 -2.30
CA VAL A 148 0.98 -6.68 -1.78
C VAL A 148 2.51 -6.81 -1.69
N ILE A 149 3.26 -5.92 -2.36
CA ILE A 149 4.73 -5.84 -2.28
C ILE A 149 5.17 -5.27 -0.93
N SER A 150 4.31 -4.51 -0.25
CA SER A 150 4.61 -3.89 1.04
C SER A 150 5.10 -4.94 2.04
N GLY A 151 6.28 -4.70 2.63
CA GLY A 151 6.88 -5.60 3.62
C GLY A 151 7.53 -6.86 3.05
N LEU A 152 7.62 -7.02 1.73
CA LEU A 152 8.42 -8.08 1.11
C LEU A 152 9.84 -7.58 0.83
N GLU A 153 10.81 -8.50 0.81
CA GLU A 153 12.19 -8.17 0.38
C GLU A 153 12.24 -7.57 -1.03
N LEU A 154 11.28 -7.96 -1.88
CA LEU A 154 11.08 -7.43 -3.22
C LEU A 154 10.77 -5.92 -3.25
N ALA A 155 10.33 -5.33 -2.14
CA ALA A 155 10.06 -3.89 -2.06
C ALA A 155 11.32 -3.03 -2.27
N HIS A 156 12.49 -3.49 -1.83
CA HIS A 156 13.75 -2.75 -2.01
C HIS A 156 14.15 -2.60 -3.48
N PRO A 157 14.27 -3.68 -4.28
CA PRO A 157 14.54 -3.52 -5.71
C PRO A 157 13.40 -2.83 -6.45
N PHE A 158 12.14 -3.03 -6.06
CA PHE A 158 11.02 -2.27 -6.63
C PHE A 158 11.20 -0.76 -6.43
N GLU A 159 11.48 -0.32 -5.20
CA GLU A 159 11.79 1.08 -4.89
C GLU A 159 12.98 1.59 -5.71
N HIS A 160 14.04 0.79 -5.82
CA HIS A 160 15.24 1.14 -6.59
C HIS A 160 14.92 1.44 -8.05
N PHE A 161 14.07 0.65 -8.71
CA PHE A 161 13.68 0.92 -10.09
C PHE A 161 12.65 2.04 -10.18
N TYR A 162 11.69 2.08 -9.26
CA TYR A 162 10.64 3.11 -9.25
C TYR A 162 11.22 4.52 -9.14
N ARG A 163 12.21 4.74 -8.26
CA ARG A 163 12.85 6.06 -8.10
C ARG A 163 13.55 6.55 -9.37
N HIS A 164 14.08 5.64 -10.21
CA HIS A 164 14.69 6.03 -11.49
C HIS A 164 13.63 6.58 -12.44
N TYR A 165 12.52 5.84 -12.63
CA TYR A 165 11.41 6.31 -13.46
C TYR A 165 10.75 7.57 -12.91
N LEU A 166 10.56 7.67 -11.59
CA LEU A 166 10.05 8.89 -10.96
C LEU A 166 11.00 10.07 -11.21
N GLY A 167 12.31 9.87 -11.07
CA GLY A 167 13.31 10.91 -11.35
C GLY A 167 13.19 11.46 -12.76
N ASP A 168 13.09 10.58 -13.76
CA ASP A 168 12.91 10.98 -15.15
C ASP A 168 11.62 11.78 -15.36
N ARG A 169 10.50 11.34 -14.77
CA ARG A 169 9.22 12.07 -14.84
C ARG A 169 9.31 13.46 -14.19
N LEU A 170 9.87 13.53 -12.99
CA LEU A 170 9.99 14.79 -12.24
C LEU A 170 10.91 15.79 -12.95
N LEU A 171 12.03 15.34 -13.50
CA LEU A 171 12.97 16.21 -14.20
C LEU A 171 12.45 16.65 -15.58
N ALA A 172 11.72 15.78 -16.28
CA ALA A 172 11.19 16.09 -17.62
C ALA A 172 9.92 16.96 -17.59
N ARG A 173 9.05 16.80 -16.58
CA ARG A 173 7.72 17.44 -16.53
C ARG A 173 7.48 18.32 -15.31
N GLY A 174 8.31 18.23 -14.27
CA GLY A 174 8.05 18.84 -12.97
C GLY A 174 7.11 18.00 -12.09
N PRO A 175 6.92 18.39 -10.82
CA PRO A 175 6.03 17.68 -9.91
C PRO A 175 4.56 17.84 -10.35
N SER A 176 3.77 16.80 -10.10
CA SER A 176 2.33 16.83 -10.31
C SER A 176 1.59 16.26 -9.11
N TRP A 177 0.30 16.61 -8.97
CA TRP A 177 -0.57 16.02 -7.95
C TRP A 177 -0.59 14.49 -8.02
N LEU A 178 -0.43 13.93 -9.23
CA LEU A 178 -0.48 12.48 -9.46
C LEU A 178 0.75 11.79 -8.84
N GLU A 179 1.93 12.39 -8.96
CA GLU A 179 3.15 11.83 -8.35
C GLU A 179 3.04 11.78 -6.83
N GLY A 180 2.55 12.85 -6.22
CA GLY A 180 2.25 12.88 -4.78
C GLY A 180 1.24 11.82 -4.37
N ALA A 181 0.13 11.69 -5.10
CA ALA A 181 -0.93 10.73 -4.79
C ALA A 181 -0.49 9.26 -4.97
N VAL A 182 0.37 8.96 -5.95
CA VAL A 182 0.96 7.62 -6.13
C VAL A 182 1.90 7.31 -4.97
N VAL A 183 2.82 8.23 -4.66
CA VAL A 183 3.82 8.03 -3.62
C VAL A 183 3.19 7.89 -2.23
N GLU A 184 2.12 8.62 -1.97
CA GLU A 184 1.34 8.49 -0.74
C GLU A 184 0.69 7.09 -0.63
N GLN A 185 -0.04 6.66 -1.66
CA GLN A 185 -0.74 5.36 -1.65
C GLN A 185 0.21 4.16 -1.64
N MET A 186 1.35 4.28 -2.29
CA MET A 186 2.39 3.24 -2.35
C MET A 186 3.42 3.36 -1.22
N GLY A 187 3.22 4.24 -0.24
CA GLY A 187 4.27 4.60 0.71
C GLY A 187 4.91 3.42 1.45
N LEU A 188 4.14 2.37 1.75
CA LEU A 188 4.64 1.15 2.41
C LEU A 188 5.43 0.21 1.47
N CYS A 189 5.35 0.42 0.16
CA CYS A 189 6.16 -0.28 -0.84
C CYS A 189 7.54 0.36 -1.03
N PHE A 190 7.85 1.45 -0.32
CA PHE A 190 9.13 2.16 -0.39
C PHE A 190 9.84 2.14 0.98
N PRO A 191 10.54 1.04 1.33
CA PRO A 191 11.19 0.87 2.63
C PRO A 191 12.15 2.00 2.99
N SER A 192 12.90 2.53 2.01
CA SER A 192 13.91 3.57 2.19
C SER A 192 13.34 4.98 2.06
N ARG A 193 12.07 5.10 1.65
CA ARG A 193 11.33 6.36 1.45
C ARG A 193 11.93 7.29 0.39
N PHE A 194 12.74 6.78 -0.55
CA PHE A 194 13.37 7.60 -1.58
C PHE A 194 12.35 8.39 -2.43
N PRO A 195 11.23 7.80 -2.90
CA PRO A 195 10.24 8.57 -3.65
C PRO A 195 9.64 9.74 -2.86
N GLN A 196 9.42 9.57 -1.57
CA GLN A 196 8.94 10.61 -0.67
C GLN A 196 9.99 11.73 -0.51
N GLU A 197 11.25 11.36 -0.30
CA GLU A 197 12.36 12.31 -0.19
C GLU A 197 12.57 13.09 -1.48
N MET A 198 12.47 12.44 -2.64
CA MET A 198 12.59 13.10 -3.94
C MET A 198 11.54 14.20 -4.13
N LEU A 199 10.28 13.95 -3.76
CA LEU A 199 9.22 14.95 -3.81
C LEU A 199 9.44 16.08 -2.80
N SER A 200 9.87 15.75 -1.58
CA SER A 200 10.18 16.74 -0.54
C SER A 200 11.33 17.66 -0.96
N ASN A 201 12.42 17.09 -1.45
CA ASN A 201 13.61 17.83 -1.88
C ASN A 201 13.29 18.74 -3.08
N LEU A 202 12.45 18.29 -4.00
CA LEU A 202 12.00 19.10 -5.14
C LEU A 202 11.16 20.29 -4.68
N ALA A 203 10.22 20.07 -3.75
CA ALA A 203 9.41 21.14 -3.17
C ALA A 203 10.27 22.17 -2.41
N GLU A 204 11.26 21.71 -1.64
CA GLU A 204 12.23 22.59 -0.96
C GLU A 204 13.07 23.40 -1.97
N SER A 205 13.54 22.76 -3.03
CA SER A 205 14.28 23.43 -4.10
C SER A 205 13.45 24.50 -4.81
N GLU A 206 12.18 24.23 -5.08
CA GLU A 206 11.26 25.21 -5.69
C GLU A 206 11.02 26.42 -4.77
N GLU A 207 10.92 26.20 -3.46
CA GLU A 207 10.76 27.27 -2.48
C GLU A 207 12.03 28.14 -2.40
N LEU A 208 13.20 27.53 -2.33
CA LEU A 208 14.47 28.25 -2.36
C LEU A 208 14.65 29.07 -3.65
N GLN A 209 14.22 28.52 -4.79
CA GLN A 209 14.26 29.24 -6.06
C GLN A 209 13.33 30.47 -6.06
N LYS A 210 12.14 30.38 -5.46
CA LYS A 210 11.24 31.52 -5.29
C LYS A 210 11.85 32.59 -4.40
N GLN A 211 12.44 32.20 -3.28
CA GLN A 211 13.09 33.13 -2.36
C GLN A 211 14.25 33.86 -3.01
N PHE A 212 15.09 33.14 -3.77
CA PHE A 212 16.17 33.74 -4.54
C PHE A 212 15.66 34.72 -5.60
N HIS A 213 14.60 34.35 -6.31
CA HIS A 213 13.99 35.23 -7.31
C HIS A 213 13.43 36.52 -6.68
N LEU A 214 12.73 36.41 -5.54
CA LEU A 214 12.24 37.57 -4.79
C LEU A 214 13.37 38.48 -4.33
N PHE A 215 14.47 37.90 -3.82
CA PHE A 215 15.65 38.67 -3.44
C PHE A 215 16.25 39.42 -4.63
N GLN A 216 16.34 38.79 -5.80
CA GLN A 216 16.82 39.47 -7.03
C GLN A 216 15.92 40.64 -7.42
N LEU A 217 14.59 40.48 -7.34
CA LEU A 217 13.63 41.54 -7.61
C LEU A 217 13.78 42.71 -6.63
N GLN A 218 13.95 42.43 -5.34
CA GLN A 218 14.18 43.45 -4.30
C GLN A 218 15.48 44.23 -4.53
N GLU A 219 16.56 43.55 -4.90
CA GLU A 219 17.82 44.21 -5.21
C GLU A 219 17.73 45.08 -6.48
N GLN A 220 16.94 44.66 -7.47
CA GLN A 220 16.68 45.48 -8.65
C GLN A 220 15.87 46.73 -8.28
N ASP A 221 14.82 46.58 -7.48
CA ASP A 221 13.99 47.69 -7.01
C ASP A 221 14.81 48.73 -6.21
N ARG A 222 15.66 48.25 -5.29
CA ARG A 222 16.58 49.11 -4.52
C ARG A 222 17.48 49.95 -5.44
N ARG A 223 18.04 49.34 -6.49
CA ARG A 223 18.93 50.03 -7.44
C ARG A 223 18.21 51.08 -8.28
N LEU A 224 16.92 50.89 -8.58
CA LEU A 224 16.11 51.88 -9.29
C LEU A 224 15.82 53.08 -8.39
N LEU A 225 15.46 52.83 -7.12
CA LEU A 225 15.21 53.89 -6.13
C LEU A 225 16.46 54.72 -5.80
N GLU A 226 17.67 54.16 -5.96
CA GLU A 226 18.94 54.89 -5.78
C GLU A 226 19.32 55.79 -6.98
N GLN A 227 18.60 55.69 -8.11
CA GLN A 227 18.86 56.44 -9.33
C GLN A 227 17.91 57.63 -9.55
N ASP A 228 16.88 57.78 -8.70
CA ASP A 228 15.95 58.91 -8.62
C ASP A 228 16.34 59.89 -7.49
#